data_AF-A0A7V4LPP9-F1
#
_entry.id   AF-A0A7V4LPP9-F1
#
_cell.length_a   1.000
_cell.length_b   1.000
_cell.length_c   1.000
_cell.angle_alpha   90.00
_cell.angle_beta   90.00
_cell.angle_gamma   90.00
#
_symmetry.space_group_name_H-M   'P 1'
#
loop_
_entity.id
_entity.type
_entity.pdbx_description
1 polymer ?
#
loop_
_entity_poly.entity_id
_entity_poly.type
_entity_poly.pdbx_seq_one_letter_code
_entity_poly.pdbx_strand_id
1 'polypeptide(L)'
;MNIDSHTLKDLEIFRTEDKGISVYDFLFKTQTTGGEFRLREKFRHPPASLKSVLEHQETIAFLVKNIQLFYLPYNDHQMKSLEEYLSTNIEVV
;
A
#
# COMPACT_ATOMS: atom_id res chain seq x y z
N MET A 1 15.68 6.96 -6.52
CA MET A 1 15.49 8.37 -6.13
C MET A 1 15.61 8.38 -4.62
N ASN A 2 16.46 9.24 -4.05
CA ASN A 2 16.58 9.32 -2.59
C ASN A 2 15.80 10.56 -2.14
N ILE A 3 14.79 10.38 -1.29
CA ILE A 3 14.01 11.47 -0.70
C ILE A 3 14.35 11.48 0.79
N ASP A 4 14.84 12.60 1.29
CA ASP A 4 15.12 12.77 2.70
C ASP A 4 13.83 12.92 3.53
N SER A 5 13.95 12.73 4.85
CA SER A 5 12.80 12.77 5.75
C SER A 5 12.16 14.14 5.88
N HIS A 6 12.88 15.25 5.64
CA HIS A 6 12.30 16.59 5.67
C HIS A 6 11.39 16.78 4.45
N THR A 7 11.86 16.42 3.26
CA THR A 7 11.04 16.49 2.05
C THR A 7 9.76 15.65 2.17
N LEU A 8 9.82 14.45 2.73
CA LEU A 8 8.63 13.62 2.97
C LEU A 8 7.63 14.25 3.95
N LYS A 9 8.13 15.03 4.92
CA LYS A 9 7.31 15.73 5.91
C LYS A 9 6.66 16.97 5.29
N ASP A 10 7.43 17.78 4.56
CA ASP A 10 6.96 19.01 3.92
C ASP A 10 5.90 18.75 2.86
N LEU A 11 5.97 17.60 2.18
CA LEU A 11 4.96 17.13 1.23
C LEU A 11 3.80 16.37 1.90
N GLU A 12 3.78 16.29 3.22
CA GLU A 12 2.76 15.60 4.02
C GLU A 12 2.46 14.17 3.53
N ILE A 13 3.51 13.44 3.15
CA ILE A 13 3.35 12.13 2.51
C ILE A 13 2.65 11.15 3.45
N PHE A 14 3.16 11.01 4.68
CA PHE A 14 2.66 10.03 5.65
C PHE A 14 1.91 10.64 6.83
N ARG A 15 2.03 11.95 7.04
CA ARG A 15 1.43 12.69 8.15
C ARG A 15 1.21 14.12 7.72
N THR A 16 0.13 14.71 8.23
CA THR A 16 -0.20 16.13 8.11
C THR A 16 0.18 16.86 9.40
N GLU A 17 0.54 18.14 9.33
CA GLU A 17 0.76 18.95 10.53
C GLU A 17 -0.56 19.41 11.16
N ASP A 18 -1.59 19.61 10.33
CA ASP A 18 -2.96 19.92 10.72
C ASP A 18 -3.86 18.67 10.80
N LYS A 19 -5.16 18.85 11.08
CA LYS A 19 -6.17 17.77 11.11
C LYS A 19 -6.57 17.24 9.71
N GLY A 20 -5.67 17.33 8.73
CA GLY A 20 -5.88 16.92 7.34
C GLY A 20 -5.60 15.43 7.09
N ILE A 21 -5.86 14.98 5.86
CA ILE A 21 -5.55 13.63 5.38
C ILE A 21 -4.21 13.69 4.62
N SER A 22 -3.28 12.80 4.93
CA SER A 22 -1.99 12.74 4.25
C SER A 22 -2.12 12.19 2.82
N VAL A 23 -1.12 12.39 1.96
CA VAL A 23 -1.13 11.83 0.59
C VAL A 23 -1.28 10.31 0.61
N TYR A 24 -0.57 9.64 1.53
CA TYR A 24 -0.67 8.21 1.76
C TYR A 24 -2.09 7.81 2.18
N ASP A 25 -2.66 8.46 3.20
CA ASP A 25 -3.99 8.12 3.72
C ASP A 25 -5.09 8.28 2.65
N PHE A 26 -4.95 9.26 1.76
CA PHE A 26 -5.86 9.45 0.63
C PHE A 26 -5.84 8.27 -0.35
N LEU A 27 -4.66 7.71 -0.62
CA LEU A 27 -4.44 6.64 -1.59
C LEU A 27 -4.47 5.23 -0.96
N PHE A 28 -4.46 5.12 0.36
CA PHE A 28 -4.49 3.87 1.09
C PHE A 28 -5.84 3.15 0.93
N LYS A 29 -5.83 2.03 0.18
CA LYS A 29 -7.01 1.18 -0.10
C LYS A 29 -6.69 -0.31 -0.04
N THR A 30 -5.56 -0.69 0.56
CA THR A 30 -5.15 -2.10 0.65
C THR A 30 -5.89 -2.80 1.79
N GLN A 31 -6.27 -4.06 1.59
CA GLN A 31 -7.05 -4.84 2.57
C GLN A 31 -6.18 -5.79 3.42
N THR A 32 -4.89 -5.91 3.11
CA THR A 32 -3.95 -6.83 3.77
C THR A 32 -2.80 -6.06 4.42
N THR A 33 -2.26 -6.55 5.54
CA THR A 33 -1.08 -5.95 6.20
C THR A 33 0.12 -5.96 5.27
N GLY A 34 0.29 -7.03 4.49
CA GLY A 34 1.34 -7.13 3.48
C GLY A 34 1.17 -6.09 2.36
N GLY A 35 -0.06 -5.82 1.93
CA GLY A 35 -0.39 -4.78 0.95
C GLY A 35 -0.07 -3.38 1.48
N GLU A 36 -0.47 -3.10 2.73
CA GLU A 36 -0.14 -1.85 3.41
C GLU A 36 1.37 -1.60 3.42
N PHE A 37 2.13 -2.61 3.89
CA PHE A 37 3.59 -2.54 3.96
C PHE A 37 4.20 -2.24 2.59
N ARG A 38 3.79 -2.97 1.55
CA ARG A 38 4.31 -2.76 0.18
C ARG A 38 3.95 -1.41 -0.38
N LEU A 39 2.75 -0.90 -0.10
CA LEU A 39 2.35 0.45 -0.52
C LEU A 39 3.20 1.51 0.18
N ARG A 40 3.43 1.40 1.49
CA ARG A 40 4.30 2.33 2.24
C ARG A 40 5.71 2.35 1.65
N GLU A 41 6.26 1.17 1.36
CA GLU A 41 7.60 1.06 0.74
C GLU A 41 7.66 1.72 -0.64
N LYS A 42 6.61 1.61 -1.46
CA LYS A 42 6.54 2.29 -2.76
C LYS A 42 6.55 3.81 -2.63
N PHE A 43 5.92 4.36 -1.60
CA PHE A 43 5.94 5.81 -1.32
C PHE A 43 7.30 6.28 -0.78
N ARG A 44 7.98 5.47 0.03
CA ARG A 44 9.34 5.78 0.52
C ARG A 44 10.38 5.71 -0.58
N HIS A 45 10.20 4.79 -1.53
CA HIS A 45 11.17 4.50 -2.58
C HIS A 45 10.52 4.62 -3.97
N PRO A 46 10.12 5.83 -4.39
CA PRO A 46 9.52 6.03 -5.70
C PRO A 46 10.49 5.66 -6.83
N PRO A 47 9.97 5.21 -7.98
CA PRO A 47 10.78 4.79 -9.11
C PRO A 47 11.71 5.91 -9.58
N ALA A 48 12.96 5.55 -9.85
CA ALA A 48 14.02 6.50 -10.21
C ALA A 48 14.21 6.66 -11.73
N SER A 49 13.52 5.85 -12.54
CA SER A 49 13.71 5.77 -13.97
C SER A 49 12.37 5.80 -14.70
N LEU A 50 12.37 6.35 -15.92
CA LEU A 50 11.20 6.36 -16.78
C LEU A 50 10.69 4.92 -17.03
N LYS A 51 11.60 3.97 -17.27
CA LYS A 51 11.24 2.57 -17.47
C LYS A 51 10.43 2.01 -16.29
N SER A 52 10.91 2.20 -15.06
CA SER A 52 10.22 1.72 -13.85
C SER A 52 8.88 2.43 -13.62
N VAL A 53 8.76 3.71 -14.01
CA VAL A 53 7.48 4.43 -13.97
C VAL A 53 6.48 3.80 -14.94
N LEU A 54 6.89 3.55 -16.19
CA LEU A 54 6.03 2.95 -17.21
C LEU A 54 5.59 1.54 -16.82
N GLU A 55 6.50 0.70 -16.33
CA GLU A 55 6.17 -0.66 -15.84
C GLU A 55 5.12 -0.63 -14.72
N HIS A 56 5.24 0.32 -13.78
CA HIS A 56 4.22 0.51 -12.73
C HIS A 56 2.88 0.98 -13.30
N GLN A 57 2.89 1.93 -14.23
CA GLN A 57 1.66 2.44 -14.85
C GLN A 57 0.94 1.34 -15.65
N GLU A 58 1.67 0.52 -16.41
CA GLU A 58 1.14 -0.63 -17.13
C GLU A 58 0.54 -1.67 -16.18
N THR A 59 1.22 -1.96 -15.07
CA THR A 59 0.73 -2.87 -14.03
C THR A 59 -0.59 -2.37 -13.44
N ILE A 60 -0.66 -1.09 -13.07
CA ILE A 60 -1.88 -0.48 -12.53
C ILE A 60 -3.00 -0.50 -13.57
N ALA A 61 -2.71 -0.13 -14.82
CA ALA A 61 -3.70 -0.16 -15.90
C ALA A 61 -4.26 -1.56 -16.13
N PHE A 62 -3.41 -2.59 -16.07
CA PHE A 62 -3.84 -3.98 -16.16
C PHE A 62 -4.74 -4.39 -14.98
N LEU A 63 -4.37 -4.05 -13.74
CA LEU A 63 -5.17 -4.36 -12.56
C LEU A 63 -6.54 -3.67 -12.61
N VAL A 64 -6.59 -2.40 -12.98
CA VAL A 64 -7.85 -1.63 -13.10
C VAL A 64 -8.75 -2.22 -14.17
N LYS A 65 -8.19 -2.60 -15.33
CA LYS A 65 -8.96 -3.23 -16.42
C LYS A 65 -9.57 -4.58 -16.02
N ASN A 66 -8.96 -5.28 -15.08
CA ASN A 66 -9.33 -6.63 -14.66
C ASN A 66 -9.70 -6.70 -13.17
N ILE A 67 -10.18 -5.60 -12.58
CA ILE A 67 -10.35 -5.46 -11.13
C ILE A 67 -11.20 -6.56 -10.51
N GLN A 68 -12.18 -7.09 -11.25
CA GLN A 68 -13.05 -8.19 -10.85
C GLN A 68 -12.29 -9.51 -10.59
N LEU A 69 -11.11 -9.70 -11.19
CA LEU A 69 -10.26 -10.88 -10.98
C LEU A 69 -9.44 -10.79 -9.68
N PHE A 70 -9.29 -9.58 -9.14
CA PHE A 70 -8.43 -9.28 -7.98
C PHE A 70 -9.23 -8.87 -6.74
N TYR A 71 -10.56 -9.01 -6.78
CA TYR A 71 -11.42 -8.73 -5.64
C TYR A 71 -11.20 -9.79 -4.55
N LEU A 72 -10.82 -9.34 -3.35
CA LEU A 72 -10.77 -10.21 -2.17
C LEU A 72 -12.17 -10.30 -1.57
N PRO A 73 -12.73 -11.50 -1.36
CA PRO A 73 -14.10 -11.68 -0.85
C PRO A 73 -14.20 -11.45 0.67
N TYR A 74 -13.30 -10.66 1.26
CA TYR A 74 -13.22 -10.41 2.69
C TYR A 74 -13.07 -8.92 2.94
N ASN A 75 -13.71 -8.41 4.00
CA ASN A 75 -13.49 -7.05 4.47
C ASN A 75 -12.21 -6.95 5.32
N ASP A 76 -11.79 -5.72 5.62
CA ASP A 76 -10.53 -5.44 6.32
C ASP A 76 -10.46 -6.14 7.70
N HIS A 77 -11.56 -6.22 8.43
CA HIS A 77 -11.61 -6.92 9.72
C HIS A 77 -11.41 -8.43 9.54
N GLN A 78 -12.11 -9.04 8.60
CA GLN A 78 -11.97 -10.47 8.30
C GLN A 78 -10.55 -10.81 7.84
N MET A 79 -9.98 -9.97 6.98
CA MET A 79 -8.62 -10.17 6.49
C MET A 79 -7.60 -10.05 7.61
N LYS A 80 -7.75 -9.06 8.49
CA LYS A 80 -6.91 -8.90 9.69
C LYS A 80 -7.00 -10.12 10.61
N SER A 81 -8.19 -10.60 10.93
CA SER A 81 -8.36 -11.80 11.77
C SER A 81 -7.72 -13.04 11.15
N LEU A 82 -7.81 -13.20 9.83
CA LEU A 82 -7.16 -14.30 9.10
C LEU A 82 -5.64 -14.19 9.18
N GLU A 83 -5.07 -13.01 8.96
CA GLU A 83 -3.63 -12.77 9.09
C GLU A 83 -3.13 -13.02 10.52
N GLU A 84 -3.87 -12.56 11.52
CA GLU A 84 -3.58 -12.83 12.94
C GLU A 84 -3.59 -14.33 13.23
N TYR A 85 -4.61 -15.06 12.79
CA TYR A 85 -4.67 -16.52 12.95
C TYR A 85 -3.48 -17.22 12.29
N LEU A 86 -3.15 -16.89 11.04
CA LEU A 86 -1.99 -17.48 10.34
C LEU A 86 -0.66 -17.12 10.99
N SER A 87 -0.59 -15.98 11.69
CA SER A 87 0.61 -15.55 12.42
C SER A 87 0.77 -16.28 13.76
N THR A 88 -0.30 -16.88 14.29
CA THR A 88 -0.19 -17.75 15.45
C THR A 88 0.29 -19.13 15.00
N ASN A 89 1.38 -19.63 15.60
CA ASN A 89 1.90 -20.99 15.37
C ASN A 89 0.98 -22.08 15.97
N ILE A 90 -0.34 -21.95 15.81
CA ILE A 90 -1.30 -22.95 16.24
C ILE A 90 -1.24 -24.08 15.20
N GLU A 91 -0.50 -25.13 15.54
CA GLU A 91 -0.64 -26.41 14.84
C GLU A 91 -2.05 -26.93 15.11
N VAL A 92 -2.88 -26.94 14.07
CA VAL A 92 -4.19 -27.59 14.14
C VAL A 92 -3.94 -29.09 14.06
N VAL A 93 -4.08 -29.77 15.20
CA VAL A 93 -4.00 -31.24 15.33
C VAL A 93 -5.25 -31.88 14.73
#